data_AF-A0A2M8IWC6-F1
#
_entry.id   AF-A0A2M8IWC6-F1
#
_cell.length_a   1.000
_cell.length_b   1.000
_cell.length_c   1.000
_cell.angle_alpha   90.00
_cell.angle_beta   90.00
_cell.angle_gamma   90.00
#
_symmetry.space_group_name_H-M   'P 1'
#
loop_
_entity.id
_entity.type
_entity.pdbx_description
1 polymer ?
#
loop_
_entity_poly.entity_id
_entity_poly.type
_entity_poly.pdbx_seq_one_letter_code
_entity_poly.pdbx_strand_id
1 'polypeptide(L)' 'LGARSVEPRAGDDPDAILSRAEAAVSTGQLQQALDELAALPDAAKPALADWIDSAQRRIAAKQAATALMQSQSSK' A
#
# COMPACT_ATOMS: atom_id res chain seq x y z
N LEU A 1 24.17 -14.17 25.26
CA LEU A 1 23.34 -13.01 25.67
C LEU A 1 23.74 -11.81 24.82
N GLY A 2 23.17 -11.68 23.61
CA GLY A 2 23.46 -10.57 22.67
C GLY A 2 22.18 -9.79 22.38
N ALA A 3 21.43 -9.48 23.44
CA ALA A 3 20.07 -9.02 23.37
C ALA A 3 20.01 -7.49 23.43
N ARG A 4 19.55 -6.90 22.32
CA ARG A 4 18.89 -5.59 22.18
C ARG A 4 19.82 -4.37 22.12
N SER A 5 20.36 -4.09 20.92
CA SER A 5 20.71 -2.73 20.52
C SER A 5 19.44 -1.86 20.49
N VAL A 6 19.61 -0.62 20.92
CA VAL A 6 18.60 0.34 21.42
C VAL A 6 18.35 1.49 20.42
N GLU A 7 18.04 1.18 19.17
CA GLU A 7 17.59 2.16 18.17
C GLU A 7 16.05 2.13 18.06
N PRO A 8 15.40 3.25 17.69
CA PRO A 8 14.19 3.78 18.36
C PRO A 8 12.96 2.86 18.37
N ARG A 9 12.25 2.85 19.51
CA ARG A 9 11.03 2.06 19.76
C ARG A 9 9.76 2.93 19.72
N ALA A 10 8.73 2.38 19.05
CA ALA A 10 7.29 2.71 18.98
C ALA A 10 6.84 3.78 17.97
N GLY A 11 5.98 3.37 17.02
CA GLY A 11 5.33 4.20 16.00
C GLY A 11 6.16 4.29 14.72
N ASP A 12 5.56 4.02 13.55
CA ASP A 12 6.23 4.03 12.23
C ASP A 12 7.36 3.00 12.00
N ASP A 13 7.42 1.94 12.81
CA ASP A 13 8.30 0.80 12.52
C ASP A 13 7.90 0.20 11.15
N PRO A 14 8.87 -0.06 10.24
CA PRO A 14 8.61 -0.70 8.95
C PRO A 14 7.70 -1.93 9.04
N ASP A 15 7.87 -2.78 10.06
CA ASP A 15 7.06 -3.99 10.23
C ASP A 15 5.58 -3.66 10.53
N ALA A 16 5.33 -2.61 11.32
CA ALA A 16 3.99 -2.15 11.63
C ALA A 16 3.29 -1.57 10.39
N ILE A 17 4.03 -0.82 9.57
CA ILE A 17 3.54 -0.29 8.30
C ILE A 17 3.22 -1.44 7.34
N LEU A 18 4.12 -2.41 7.19
CA LEU A 18 3.91 -3.59 6.35
C LEU A 18 2.69 -4.41 6.81
N SER A 19 2.52 -4.60 8.12
CA SER A 19 1.35 -5.30 8.66
C SER A 19 0.03 -4.61 8.34
N ARG A 20 -0.04 -3.26 8.43
CA ARG A 20 -1.25 -2.52 8.05
C ARG A 20 -1.49 -2.56 6.54
N ALA A 21 -0.44 -2.43 5.74
CA ALA A 21 -0.53 -2.56 4.29
C ALA A 21 -1.06 -3.95 3.90
N GLU A 22 -0.57 -5.02 4.51
CA GLU A 22 -1.03 -6.40 4.28
C GLU A 22 -2.50 -6.60 4.65
N ALA A 23 -2.94 -6.05 5.79
CA ALA A 23 -4.34 -6.07 6.20
C ALA A 23 -5.25 -5.33 5.19
N ALA A 24 -4.80 -4.17 4.69
CA ALA A 24 -5.49 -3.42 3.66
C ALA A 24 -5.57 -4.20 2.33
N VAL A 25 -4.48 -4.87 1.93
CA VAL A 25 -4.48 -5.74 0.74
C VAL A 25 -5.46 -6.91 0.90
N SER A 26 -5.46 -7.57 2.07
CA SER A 26 -6.34 -8.71 2.37
C SER A 26 -7.83 -8.35 2.33
N THR A 27 -8.15 -7.09 2.65
CA THR A 27 -9.51 -6.54 2.58
C THR A 27 -9.83 -5.89 1.24
N GLY A 28 -8.91 -5.92 0.28
CA GLY A 28 -9.09 -5.36 -1.07
C GLY A 28 -8.93 -3.84 -1.16
N GLN A 29 -8.50 -3.19 -0.07
CA GLN A 29 -8.31 -1.74 0.08
C GLN A 29 -6.92 -1.32 -0.44
N LEU A 30 -6.68 -1.49 -1.74
CA LEU A 30 -5.35 -1.24 -2.34
C LEU A 30 -4.88 0.21 -2.22
N GLN A 31 -5.78 1.19 -2.25
CA GLN A 31 -5.40 2.60 -2.05
C GLN A 31 -4.84 2.81 -0.64
N GLN A 32 -5.52 2.30 0.38
CA GLN A 32 -5.06 2.37 1.76
C GLN A 32 -3.72 1.66 1.93
N ALA A 33 -3.51 0.51 1.28
CA ALA A 33 -2.21 -0.16 1.31
C ALA A 33 -1.08 0.70 0.73
N LEU A 34 -1.33 1.41 -0.38
CA LEU A 34 -0.35 2.32 -0.97
C LEU A 34 -0.05 3.52 -0.05
N ASP A 35 -1.08 4.06 0.61
CA ASP A 35 -0.92 5.17 1.54
C ASP A 35 -0.07 4.77 2.76
N GLU A 36 -0.24 3.54 3.28
CA GLU A 36 0.60 3.00 4.35
C GLU A 36 2.06 2.85 3.89
N LEU A 37 2.29 2.24 2.72
CA LEU A 37 3.65 2.01 2.22
C LEU A 37 4.40 3.31 1.88
N ALA A 38 3.70 4.43 1.67
CA ALA A 38 4.34 5.73 1.49
C ALA A 38 5.10 6.19 2.75
N ALA A 39 4.71 5.70 3.93
CA ALA A 39 5.39 5.97 5.20
C ALA A 39 6.65 5.10 5.40
N LEU A 40 6.90 4.09 4.56
CA LEU A 40 8.12 3.28 4.69
C LEU A 40 9.38 4.12 4.40
N PRO A 41 10.50 3.79 5.07
CA PRO A 41 11.80 4.39 4.75
C PRO A 41 12.16 4.22 3.26
N ASP A 42 12.85 5.20 2.68
CA ASP A 42 13.23 5.17 1.27
C ASP A 42 14.07 3.94 0.89
N ALA A 43 14.81 3.36 1.84
CA ALA A 43 15.55 2.12 1.64
C ALA A 43 14.67 0.90 1.31
N ALA A 44 13.40 0.90 1.74
CA ALA A 44 12.44 -0.19 1.51
C ALA A 44 11.64 -0.02 0.20
N LYS A 45 11.50 1.21 -0.31
CA LYS A 45 10.69 1.52 -1.50
C LYS A 45 11.14 0.78 -2.77
N PRO A 46 12.45 0.66 -3.09
CA PRO A 46 12.90 -0.05 -4.30
C PRO A 46 12.44 -1.50 -4.37
N ALA A 47 12.40 -2.21 -3.24
CA ALA A 47 11.97 -3.61 -3.19
C ALA A 47 10.47 -3.79 -3.47
N LEU A 48 9.68 -2.72 -3.29
CA LEU A 48 8.22 -2.72 -3.48
C LEU A 48 7.78 -2.07 -4.79
N ALA A 49 8.70 -1.49 -5.57
CA ALA A 49 8.37 -0.67 -6.74
C ALA A 49 7.45 -1.40 -7.75
N ASP A 50 7.82 -2.61 -8.16
CA ASP A 50 7.04 -3.40 -9.12
C ASP A 50 5.63 -3.72 -8.61
N TRP A 51 5.52 -3.98 -7.30
CA TRP A 51 4.26 -4.25 -6.64
C TRP A 51 3.40 -2.99 -6.54
N ILE A 52 3.99 -1.85 -6.17
CA ILE A 52 3.33 -0.55 -6.10
C ILE A 52 2.76 -0.18 -7.47
N ASP A 53 3.55 -0.32 -8.54
CA ASP A 53 3.12 -0.07 -9.92
C ASP A 53 1.97 -0.98 -10.35
N SER A 54 1.99 -2.24 -9.91
CA SER A 54 0.92 -3.20 -10.20
C SER A 54 -0.37 -2.85 -9.45
N ALA A 55 -0.27 -2.44 -8.19
CA ALA A 55 -1.41 -2.00 -7.38
C ALA A 55 -2.05 -0.73 -7.95
N GLN A 56 -1.23 0.26 -8.36
CA GLN A 56 -1.70 1.48 -9.02
C GLN A 56 -2.45 1.17 -10.33
N ARG A 57 -1.89 0.30 -11.19
CA ARG A 57 -2.57 -0.15 -12.42
C ARG A 57 -3.92 -0.79 -12.14
N ARG A 58 -4.02 -1.59 -11.07
CA ARG A 58 -5.29 -2.22 -10.66
C ARG A 58 -6.31 -1.20 -10.19
N ILE A 59 -5.89 -0.17 -9.43
CA ILE A 59 -6.78 0.92 -9.01
C ILE A 59 -7.28 1.70 -10.22
N ALA A 60 -6.39 2.09 -11.13
CA ALA A 60 -6.74 2.81 -12.35
C ALA A 60 -7.72 2.02 -13.23
N ALA A 61 -7.52 0.71 -13.39
CA ALA A 61 -8.44 -0.15 -14.14
C ALA A 61 -9.84 -0.21 -13.50
N LYS A 62 -9.92 -0.29 -12.17
CA LYS A 62 -11.21 -0.25 -11.44
C LYS A 62 -11.92 1.09 -11.65
N GLN A 63 -11.20 2.19 -11.52
CA GLN A 63 -11.76 3.53 -11.73
C GLN A 63 -12.27 3.72 -13.16
N ALA A 64 -11.51 3.27 -14.16
CA ALA A 64 -11.93 3.31 -15.56
C ALA A 64 -13.21 2.50 -15.81
N ALA A 65 -13.32 1.31 -15.21
CA ALA A 65 -14.52 0.49 -15.31
C ALA A 65 -15.75 1.19 -14.67
N THR A 66 -15.58 1.78 -13.48
CA THR A 66 -16.64 2.56 -12.83
C THR A 66 -17.06 3.77 -13.68
N ALA A 67 -16.11 4.51 -14.24
CA ALA A 67 -16.39 5.65 -15.12
C ALA A 67 -17.17 5.24 -16.38
N LEU A 68 -16.80 4.10 -16.99
CA LEU A 68 -17.53 3.55 -18.13
C LEU A 68 -18.98 3.23 -17.77
N MET A 69 -19.22 2.56 -16.63
CA MET A 69 -20.58 2.25 -16.16
C MET A 69 -21.42 3.52 -15.95
N GLN A 70 -20.85 4.53 -15.30
CA GLN A 70 -21.52 5.82 -15.08
C GLN A 70 -21.86 6.53 -16.39
N SER A 71 -20.97 6.46 -17.39
CA SER A 71 -21.21 7.04 -18.72
C SER A 71 -22.34 6.33 -19.48
N GLN A 72 -22.51 5.02 -19.27
CA GLN A 72 -23.58 4.24 -19.90
C GLN A 72 -24.94 4.48 -19.23
N SER A 73 -24.98 4.68 -17.91
CA SER A 73 -26.23 5.00 -17.19
C SER A 73 -26.73 6.43 -17.42
N SER A 74 -25.89 7.30 -17.98
CA SER A 74 -26.23 8.70 -18.28
C SER A 74 -26.68 8.91 -19.74
N LYS A 75 -26.89 7.82 -20.50
CA LYS A 75 -27.49 7.81 -21.84
C LYS A 75 -28.86 7.14 -21.79
#